data_AF-Q56TL3-F1
#
_entry.id   AF-Q56TL3-F1
#
_cell.length_a   1.000
_cell.length_b   1.000
_cell.length_c   1.000
_cell.angle_alpha   90.00
_cell.angle_beta   90.00
_cell.angle_gamma   90.00
#
_symmetry.space_group_name_H-M   'P 1'
#
loop_
_entity.id
_entity.type
_entity.pdbx_description
1 polymer ?
#
loop_
_entity_poly.entity_id
_entity_poly.type
_entity_poly.pdbx_seq_one_letter_code
_entity_poly.pdbx_strand_id
1 'polypeptide(L)' 'PSGTSFHVFDQGRFSKEVLPKFFKHNNMASFIRQLNMYGFRKVVHIEQGGLVKPERDDTEFQHP' A
#
# COMPACT_ATOMS: atom_id res chain seq x y z
N PRO A 1 -15.32 6.71 -7.53
CA PRO A 1 -14.49 6.29 -6.38
C PRO A 1 -15.03 6.92 -5.08
N SER A 2 -15.11 6.14 -3.99
CA SER A 2 -15.65 6.59 -2.69
C SER A 2 -14.68 7.44 -1.85
N GLY A 3 -13.38 7.42 -2.18
CA GLY A 3 -12.36 8.16 -1.42
C GLY A 3 -12.01 7.55 -0.06
N THR A 4 -12.48 6.33 0.21
CA THR A 4 -12.30 5.61 1.49
C THR A 4 -11.00 4.79 1.55
N SER A 5 -10.27 4.71 0.44
CA SER A 5 -9.03 3.94 0.31
C SER A 5 -8.08 4.60 -0.70
N PHE A 6 -6.83 4.15 -0.70
CA PHE A 6 -5.83 4.52 -1.68
C PHE A 6 -4.98 3.32 -2.09
N HIS A 7 -4.41 3.39 -3.29
CA HIS A 7 -3.57 2.36 -3.87
C HIS A 7 -2.09 2.79 -3.91
N VAL A 8 -1.21 1.83 -3.74
CA VAL A 8 0.22 1.94 -3.99
C VAL A 8 0.58 0.94 -5.09
N PHE A 9 0.94 1.48 -6.25
CA PHE A 9 1.41 0.70 -7.39
C PHE A 9 2.94 0.67 -7.43
N ASP A 10 3.50 -0.46 -7.83
CA ASP A 10 4.96 -0.68 -7.96
C ASP A 10 5.70 -0.18 -6.71
N GLN A 11 5.63 -0.97 -5.65
CA GLN A 11 6.15 -0.60 -4.34
C GLN A 11 7.66 -0.29 -4.41
N GLY A 12 8.40 -0.94 -5.31
CA GLY A 12 9.82 -0.71 -5.52
C GLY A 12 10.10 0.70 -6.05
N ARG A 13 9.38 1.12 -7.10
CA ARG A 13 9.49 2.46 -7.66
C ARG A 13 8.97 3.53 -6.70
N PHE A 14 7.80 3.31 -6.10
CA PHE A 14 7.24 4.22 -5.10
C PHE A 14 8.21 4.47 -3.94
N SER A 15 8.83 3.39 -3.44
CA SER A 15 9.81 3.47 -2.37
C SER A 15 11.02 4.30 -2.74
N LYS A 16 11.54 4.16 -3.96
CA LYS A 16 12.74 4.87 -4.42
C LYS A 16 12.47 6.33 -4.82
N GLU A 17 11.37 6.59 -5.52
CA GLU A 17 11.13 7.88 -6.19
C GLU A 17 10.19 8.80 -5.42
N VAL A 18 9.31 8.25 -4.58
CA VAL A 18 8.26 9.02 -3.89
C VAL A 18 8.59 9.17 -2.41
N LEU A 19 8.88 8.09 -1.69
CA LEU A 19 9.08 8.17 -0.23
C LEU A 19 10.15 9.21 0.19
N PRO A 20 11.33 9.32 -0.45
CA PRO A 20 12.35 10.30 -0.04
C PRO A 20 11.95 11.76 -0.20
N LYS A 21 10.92 12.05 -1.00
CA LYS A 21 10.41 13.42 -1.21
C LYS A 21 9.54 13.88 -0.05
N PHE A 22 8.93 12.95 0.68
CA PHE A 22 7.95 13.24 1.74
C PHE A 22 8.37 12.72 3.12
N PHE A 23 9.25 11.72 3.15
CA PHE A 23 9.77 11.08 4.35
C PHE A 23 11.30 11.09 4.31
N LYS A 24 11.93 11.02 5.49
CA LYS A 24 13.40 10.94 5.61
C LYS A 24 13.96 9.52 5.35
N HIS A 25 13.25 8.69 4.60
CA HIS A 25 13.63 7.33 4.26
C HIS A 25 12.99 6.90 2.94
N ASN A 26 13.54 5.85 2.31
CA ASN A 26 12.97 5.17 1.14
C ASN A 26 12.38 3.79 1.48
N ASN A 27 12.19 3.46 2.75
CA ASN A 27 11.78 2.11 3.17
C ASN A 27 10.25 1.95 3.23
N MET A 28 9.71 1.01 2.43
CA MET A 28 8.28 0.67 2.42
C MET A 28 7.78 0.15 3.76
N ALA A 29 8.56 -0.67 4.46
CA ALA A 29 8.15 -1.24 5.75
C ALA A 29 7.92 -0.15 6.80
N SER A 30 8.74 0.91 6.78
CA SER A 30 8.54 2.08 7.64
C SER A 30 7.27 2.84 7.28
N PHE A 31 6.97 3.01 5.99
CA PHE A 31 5.72 3.62 5.53
C PHE A 31 4.49 2.81 6.00
N ILE A 32 4.50 1.49 5.79
CA ILE A 32 3.43 0.58 6.24
C ILE A 32 3.29 0.60 7.77
N ARG A 33 4.40 0.66 8.52
CA ARG A 33 4.35 0.79 9.97
C ARG A 33 3.60 2.06 10.40
N GLN A 34 3.92 3.19 9.78
CA GLN A 34 3.23 4.46 10.05
C GLN A 34 1.73 4.35 9.72
N LEU A 35 1.37 3.78 8.57
CA LEU A 35 -0.03 3.52 8.21
C LEU A 35 -0.76 2.70 9.28
N ASN A 36 -0.15 1.60 9.73
CA ASN A 36 -0.73 0.74 10.77
C ASN A 36 -0.95 1.49 12.10
N MET A 37 -0.01 2.36 12.49
CA MET A 37 -0.11 3.21 13.68
C MET A 37 -1.24 4.23 13.59
N TYR A 38 -1.52 4.74 12.39
CA TYR A 38 -2.64 5.64 12.12
C TYR A 38 -3.96 4.90 11.82
N GLY A 39 -4.03 3.59 12.03
CA GLY A 39 -5.29 2.83 11.89
C GLY A 39 -5.60 2.34 10.48
N PHE A 40 -4.79 2.67 9.47
CA PHE A 40 -4.97 2.13 8.12
C PHE A 40 -4.75 0.61 8.11
N ARG A 41 -5.45 -0.08 7.21
CA ARG A 41 -5.36 -1.53 7.02
C ARG A 41 -5.22 -1.85 5.54
N LYS A 42 -4.36 -2.82 5.24
CA LYS A 42 -4.23 -3.38 3.89
C LYS A 42 -5.52 -4.12 3.52
N VAL A 43 -6.07 -3.83 2.35
CA VAL A 43 -7.21 -4.57 1.79
C VAL A 43 -6.69 -5.87 1.19
N VAL A 44 -7.30 -6.99 1.56
CA VAL A 44 -6.97 -8.31 1.03
C VAL A 44 -8.02 -8.66 -0.02
N HIS A 45 -7.63 -8.61 -1.30
CA HIS A 45 -8.47 -9.03 -2.41
C HIS A 45 -8.40 -10.55 -2.54
N ILE A 46 -9.50 -11.24 -2.20
CA ILE A 46 -9.66 -12.68 -2.37
C ILE A 46 -10.69 -12.89 -3.47
N GLU A 47 -10.27 -13.30 -4.66
CA GLU A 47 -11.21 -13.78 -5.67
C GLU A 47 -11.51 -15.27 -5.46
N GLN A 48 -12.73 -15.69 -5.82
CA GLN A 48 -13.31 -17.00 -5.54
C GLN A 48 -12.43 -18.16 -6.04
N GLY A 49 -11.61 -18.74 -5.16
CA GLY A 49 -10.86 -19.97 -5.44
C GLY A 49 -9.41 -20.02 -4.97
N GLY A 50 -8.81 -18.91 -4.51
CA GLY A 50 -7.45 -18.93 -3.96
C GLY A 50 -6.77 -17.56 -3.89
N LEU A 51 -5.53 -17.54 -3.37
CA LEU A 51 -4.66 -16.36 -3.39
C LEU A 51 -4.17 -16.14 -4.84
N VAL A 52 -4.89 -15.32 -5.61
CA VAL A 52 -4.40 -14.84 -6.89
C VAL A 52 -3.25 -13.87 -6.61
N LYS A 53 -2.04 -14.18 -7.10
CA LYS A 53 -1.00 -13.15 -7.20
C LYS A 53 -1.47 -12.15 -8.25
N PRO A 54 -1.73 -10.88 -7.89
CA PRO A 54 -2.12 -9.91 -8.88
C PRO A 54 -1.01 -9.76 -9.93
N GLU A 55 -1.37 -9.63 -11.20
CA GLU A 55 -0.41 -9.40 -12.30
C GLU A 55 0.40 -8.11 -12.10
N ARG A 56 -0.12 -7.19 -11.28
CA ARG A 56 0.49 -5.91 -10.93
C ARG A 56 0.67 -5.83 -9.43
N ASP A 57 1.80 -5.28 -9.00
CA ASP A 57 2.03 -4.94 -7.59
C ASP A 57 1.15 -3.74 -7.24
N ASP A 58 -0.10 -4.04 -6.89
CA ASP A 58 -1.13 -3.12 -6.42
C ASP A 58 -1.46 -3.47 -4.97
N THR A 59 -1.16 -2.54 -4.07
CA THR A 59 -1.51 -2.65 -2.66
C THR A 59 -2.46 -1.54 -2.27
N GLU A 60 -3.67 -1.91 -1.88
CA GLU A 60 -4.67 -0.98 -1.37
C GLU A 60 -4.65 -0.89 0.15
N PHE A 61 -4.79 0.33 0.67
CA PHE A 61 -4.98 0.60 2.09
C PHE A 61 -6.26 1.41 2.29
N GLN A 62 -7.02 1.08 3.33
CA GLN A 62 -8.23 1.79 3.73
C GLN A 62 -8.17 2.21 5.20
N HIS A 63 -8.94 3.23 5.55
CA HIS A 63 -9.20 3.63 6.93
C HIS A 63 -10.73 3.84 7.08
N PRO A 64 -11.35 3.35 8.17
CA PRO A 64 -12.77 3.58 8.45
C PRO A 64 -13.16 5.05 8.54
#